data_AF-D9THX7-F1
#
_entry.id   AF-D9THX7-F1
#
_cell.length_a   1.000
_cell.length_b   1.000
_cell.length_c   1.000
_cell.angle_alpha   90.00
_cell.angle_beta   90.00
_cell.angle_gamma   90.00
#
_symmetry.space_group_name_H-M   'P 1'
#
loop_
_entity.id
_entity.type
_entity.pdbx_description
1 polymer ?
#
loop_
_entity_poly.entity_id
_entity_poly.type
_entity_poly.pdbx_seq_one_letter_code
_entity_poly.pdbx_strand_id
1 'polypeptide(L)'
;MYFYTCYKIFVEFMVGKAAILANKKIIKNQVIFIFYKWGKNSQLDTNLFIYLIEKNRTYFPLVKSLFEKIQKGQLYGVTSSLVYTELLSKPFQEENIVLVNKYKVLLATFPNLIIKEVDKDIATLAAKLCAKYKIKTPDAIFIATGIAEKAQIFITNDTRLKIVNEISIIILDELLNQTDRVIID
;
A
#
# COMPACT_ATOMS: atom_id res chain seq x y z
N MET A 1 29.38 -18.47 -34.33
CA MET A 1 29.44 -18.10 -32.90
C MET A 1 28.49 -16.96 -32.53
N TYR A 2 28.32 -15.90 -33.36
CA TYR A 2 27.41 -14.77 -33.09
C TYR A 2 25.90 -15.10 -33.01
N PHE A 3 25.44 -16.12 -33.75
CA PHE A 3 24.02 -16.49 -33.80
C PHE A 3 23.49 -17.07 -32.48
N TYR A 4 24.33 -17.83 -31.77
CA TYR A 4 23.99 -18.43 -30.48
C TYR A 4 23.84 -17.39 -29.37
N THR A 5 24.66 -16.33 -29.40
CA THR A 5 24.62 -15.24 -28.42
C THR A 5 23.36 -14.39 -28.58
N CYS A 6 22.97 -14.05 -29.82
CA CYS A 6 21.71 -13.34 -30.07
C CYS A 6 20.47 -14.15 -29.70
N TYR A 7 20.45 -15.46 -29.99
CA TYR A 7 19.34 -16.34 -29.61
C TYR A 7 19.20 -16.46 -28.10
N LYS A 8 20.31 -16.59 -27.37
CA LYS A 8 20.31 -16.66 -25.90
C LYS A 8 19.76 -15.38 -25.25
N ILE A 9 20.19 -14.21 -25.73
CA ILE A 9 19.67 -12.90 -25.26
C ILE A 9 18.18 -12.74 -25.58
N PHE A 10 17.74 -13.18 -26.76
CA PHE A 10 16.33 -13.14 -27.15
C PHE A 10 15.47 -14.06 -26.27
N VAL A 11 15.93 -15.29 -26.00
CA VAL A 11 15.25 -16.21 -25.09
C VAL A 11 15.22 -15.66 -23.66
N GLU A 12 16.32 -15.12 -23.13
CA GLU A 12 16.37 -14.48 -21.80
C GLU A 12 15.42 -13.27 -21.71
N PHE A 13 15.33 -12.46 -22.77
CA PHE A 13 14.40 -11.32 -22.85
C PHE A 13 12.94 -11.76 -22.93
N MET A 14 12.65 -12.82 -23.67
CA MET A 14 11.29 -13.39 -23.80
C MET A 14 10.86 -14.08 -22.52
N VAL A 15 11.75 -14.82 -21.85
CA VAL A 15 11.54 -15.41 -20.51
C VAL A 15 11.33 -14.31 -19.49
N GLY A 16 12.13 -13.24 -19.52
CA GLY A 16 11.96 -12.06 -18.66
C GLY A 16 10.59 -11.39 -18.86
N LYS A 17 10.16 -11.17 -20.10
CA LYS A 17 8.83 -10.62 -20.40
C LYS A 17 7.69 -11.54 -19.96
N ALA A 18 7.81 -12.85 -20.19
CA ALA A 18 6.82 -13.84 -19.78
C ALA A 18 6.71 -13.92 -18.23
N ALA A 19 7.84 -13.89 -17.52
CA ALA A 19 7.88 -13.84 -16.06
C ALA A 19 7.25 -12.54 -15.52
N ILE A 20 7.53 -11.39 -16.14
CA ILE A 20 6.90 -10.11 -15.77
C ILE A 20 5.39 -10.14 -16.01
N LEU A 21 4.93 -10.74 -17.11
CA LEU A 21 3.51 -10.88 -17.44
C LEU A 21 2.80 -11.87 -16.50
N ALA A 22 3.43 -12.99 -16.16
CA ALA A 22 2.94 -13.97 -15.19
C ALA A 22 2.84 -13.34 -13.79
N ASN A 23 3.90 -12.66 -13.34
CA ASN A 23 3.94 -11.97 -12.06
C ASN A 23 2.86 -10.86 -11.98
N LYS A 24 2.69 -10.06 -13.05
CA LYS A 24 1.57 -9.11 -13.16
C LYS A 24 0.19 -9.77 -13.06
N LYS A 25 -0.01 -10.95 -13.65
CA LYS A 25 -1.28 -11.69 -13.61
C LYS A 25 -1.57 -12.23 -12.20
N ILE A 26 -0.55 -12.73 -11.51
CA ILE A 26 -0.67 -13.26 -10.14
C ILE A 26 -0.95 -12.12 -9.14
N ILE A 27 -0.19 -11.03 -9.21
CA ILE A 27 -0.40 -9.84 -8.37
C ILE A 27 -1.82 -9.30 -8.57
N LYS A 28 -2.28 -9.16 -9.81
CA LYS A 28 -3.63 -8.67 -10.11
C LYS A 28 -4.72 -9.57 -9.51
N ASN A 29 -4.49 -10.88 -9.49
CA ASN A 29 -5.39 -11.86 -8.90
C ASN A 29 -5.39 -11.83 -7.35
N GLN A 30 -4.24 -11.60 -6.71
CA GLN A 30 -4.18 -11.49 -5.24
C GLN A 30 -4.83 -10.23 -4.72
N VAL A 31 -4.61 -9.11 -5.41
CA VAL A 31 -5.30 -7.86 -5.09
C VAL A 31 -6.81 -8.11 -5.18
N ILE A 32 -7.32 -8.77 -6.23
CA ILE A 32 -8.73 -9.18 -6.31
C ILE A 32 -9.14 -10.09 -5.13
N PHE A 33 -8.31 -11.06 -4.74
CA PHE A 33 -8.59 -11.98 -3.64
C PHE A 33 -8.72 -11.29 -2.28
N ILE A 34 -7.85 -10.33 -1.96
CA ILE A 34 -7.95 -9.51 -0.75
C ILE A 34 -9.30 -8.80 -0.71
N PHE A 35 -9.71 -8.22 -1.83
CA PHE A 35 -10.95 -7.45 -1.87
C PHE A 35 -12.21 -8.29 -1.93
N TYR A 36 -12.13 -9.48 -2.54
CA TYR A 36 -13.22 -10.45 -2.52
C TYR A 36 -13.43 -11.02 -1.11
N LYS A 37 -12.36 -11.20 -0.35
CA LYS A 37 -12.40 -11.80 1.00
C LYS A 37 -12.63 -10.78 2.11
N TRP A 38 -12.18 -9.53 1.98
CA TRP A 38 -12.13 -8.58 3.09
C TRP A 38 -12.83 -7.24 2.83
N GLY A 39 -13.34 -7.01 1.61
CA GLY A 39 -14.22 -5.89 1.27
C GLY A 39 -13.51 -4.66 0.69
N LYS A 40 -14.27 -3.67 0.16
CA LYS A 40 -13.80 -2.68 -0.83
C LYS A 40 -13.13 -1.43 -0.26
N ASN A 41 -13.28 -1.16 1.03
CA ASN A 41 -12.78 0.06 1.68
C ASN A 41 -11.53 -0.25 2.52
N SER A 42 -10.45 0.46 2.26
CA SER A 42 -9.15 0.17 2.87
C SER A 42 -8.49 1.42 3.43
N GLN A 43 -8.09 1.35 4.69
CA GLN A 43 -7.16 2.30 5.26
C GLN A 43 -5.76 2.01 4.71
N LEU A 44 -5.10 3.04 4.18
CA LEU A 44 -3.78 2.97 3.58
C LEU A 44 -2.76 3.65 4.49
N ASP A 45 -1.73 2.90 4.87
CA ASP A 45 -0.58 3.40 5.60
C ASP A 45 0.34 4.25 4.70
N THR A 46 1.19 5.08 5.31
CA THR A 46 2.09 6.01 4.62
C THR A 46 3.07 5.29 3.69
N ASN A 47 3.59 4.13 4.11
CA ASN A 47 4.56 3.36 3.33
C ASN A 47 4.05 2.96 1.94
N LEU A 48 2.74 2.74 1.77
CA LEU A 48 2.12 2.45 0.47
C LEU A 48 2.35 3.61 -0.51
N PHE A 49 2.18 4.85 -0.08
CA PHE A 49 2.40 6.03 -0.92
C PHE A 49 3.88 6.21 -1.28
N ILE A 50 4.77 5.94 -0.32
CA ILE A 50 6.22 5.92 -0.54
C ILE A 50 6.57 4.90 -1.62
N TYR A 51 6.11 3.65 -1.47
CA TYR A 51 6.40 2.58 -2.42
C TYR A 51 5.88 2.88 -3.83
N LEU A 52 4.73 3.56 -3.94
CA LEU A 52 4.17 3.99 -5.22
C LEU A 52 5.01 5.07 -5.90
N ILE A 53 5.31 6.17 -5.20
CA ILE A 53 5.97 7.35 -5.76
C ILE A 53 7.45 7.10 -6.02
N GLU A 54 8.14 6.46 -5.08
CA GLU A 54 9.58 6.17 -5.17
C GLU A 54 9.89 4.87 -5.90
N LYS A 55 8.86 4.13 -6.34
CA LYS A 55 8.98 2.88 -7.10
C LYS A 55 9.85 1.84 -6.39
N ASN A 56 9.54 1.57 -5.12
CA ASN A 56 10.23 0.56 -4.33
C ASN A 56 10.25 -0.79 -5.08
N ARG A 57 11.43 -1.39 -5.27
CA ARG A 57 11.59 -2.57 -6.14
C ARG A 57 10.71 -3.76 -5.74
N THR A 58 10.54 -3.99 -4.45
CA THR A 58 9.81 -5.13 -3.91
C THR A 58 8.30 -4.89 -3.95
N TYR A 59 7.85 -3.75 -3.41
CA TYR A 59 6.42 -3.51 -3.18
C TYR A 59 5.71 -2.79 -4.33
N PHE A 60 6.44 -2.11 -5.22
CA PHE A 60 5.84 -1.30 -6.29
C PHE A 60 4.87 -2.07 -7.20
N PRO A 61 5.16 -3.31 -7.66
CA PRO A 61 4.22 -4.04 -8.51
C PRO A 61 2.85 -4.26 -7.83
N LEU A 62 2.86 -4.66 -6.55
CA LEU A 62 1.66 -4.91 -5.76
C LEU A 62 0.90 -3.62 -5.46
N VAL A 63 1.61 -2.61 -4.95
CA VAL A 63 1.05 -1.30 -4.61
C VAL A 63 0.50 -0.61 -5.86
N LYS A 64 1.19 -0.66 -6.99
CA LYS A 64 0.67 -0.11 -8.27
C LYS A 64 -0.65 -0.77 -8.66
N SER A 65 -0.76 -2.09 -8.52
CA SER A 65 -1.99 -2.80 -8.83
C SER A 65 -3.14 -2.41 -7.89
N LEU A 66 -2.86 -2.21 -6.60
CA LEU A 66 -3.80 -1.69 -5.61
C LEU A 66 -4.31 -0.29 -6.01
N PHE A 67 -3.40 0.66 -6.23
CA PHE A 67 -3.76 2.03 -6.58
C PHE A 67 -4.46 2.13 -7.94
N GLU A 68 -4.11 1.31 -8.94
CA GLU A 68 -4.84 1.24 -10.22
C GLU A 68 -6.31 0.83 -10.04
N LYS A 69 -6.61 -0.02 -9.06
CA LYS A 69 -7.99 -0.42 -8.76
C LYS A 69 -8.75 0.65 -8.00
N ILE A 70 -8.10 1.34 -7.06
CA ILE A 70 -8.65 2.52 -6.40
C ILE A 70 -8.97 3.57 -7.47
N GLN A 71 -8.04 3.83 -8.38
CA GLN A 71 -8.23 4.80 -9.46
C GLN A 71 -9.45 4.48 -10.33
N LYS A 72 -9.74 3.19 -10.55
CA LYS A 72 -10.88 2.71 -11.36
C LYS A 72 -12.19 2.61 -10.58
N GLY A 73 -12.24 3.01 -9.31
CA GLY A 73 -13.43 2.88 -8.45
C GLY A 73 -13.80 1.43 -8.13
N GLN A 74 -12.88 0.50 -8.35
CA GLN A 74 -13.07 -0.90 -7.97
C GLN A 74 -12.88 -1.07 -6.46
N LEU A 75 -12.10 -0.16 -5.86
CA LEU A 75 -11.74 -0.06 -4.45
C LEU A 75 -11.80 1.39 -4.01
N TYR A 76 -11.85 1.59 -2.71
CA TYR A 76 -11.85 2.90 -2.09
C TYR A 76 -10.74 2.96 -1.04
N GLY A 77 -9.86 3.94 -1.19
CA GLY A 77 -8.79 4.22 -0.23
C GLY A 77 -9.26 5.25 0.78
N VAL A 78 -8.88 5.05 2.04
CA VAL A 78 -8.95 6.05 3.09
C VAL A 78 -7.55 6.21 3.66
N THR A 79 -7.17 7.42 4.04
CA THR A 79 -6.01 7.67 4.88
C THR A 79 -6.27 8.86 5.80
N SER A 80 -5.38 9.09 6.76
CA SER A 80 -5.45 10.23 7.69
C SER A 80 -4.74 11.45 7.12
N SER A 81 -5.16 12.67 7.47
CA SER A 81 -4.39 13.89 7.20
C SER A 81 -2.99 13.85 7.81
N LEU A 82 -2.74 12.99 8.80
CA LEU A 82 -1.41 12.71 9.33
C LEU A 82 -0.41 12.26 8.26
N VAL A 83 -0.88 11.64 7.17
CA VAL A 83 -0.05 11.20 6.03
C VAL A 83 0.79 12.33 5.44
N TYR A 84 0.30 13.58 5.48
CA TYR A 84 1.07 14.73 5.03
C TYR A 84 2.32 14.96 5.88
N THR A 85 2.20 14.82 7.20
CA THR A 85 3.35 15.02 8.08
C THR A 85 4.38 13.92 7.84
N GLU A 86 3.95 12.67 7.73
CA GLU A 86 4.88 11.55 7.53
C GLU A 86 5.56 11.57 6.15
N LEU A 87 4.81 11.86 5.08
CA LEU A 87 5.37 11.91 3.72
C LEU A 87 6.25 13.13 3.47
N LEU A 88 5.94 14.28 4.07
CA LEU A 88 6.62 15.53 3.73
C LEU A 88 7.80 15.86 4.64
N SER A 89 7.88 15.30 5.84
CA SER A 89 8.95 15.63 6.81
C SER A 89 10.35 15.38 6.24
N LYS A 90 10.63 14.18 5.73
CA LYS A 90 11.93 13.84 5.16
C LYS A 90 12.24 14.64 3.89
N PRO A 91 11.34 14.75 2.89
CA PRO A 91 11.57 15.60 1.72
C PRO A 91 11.84 17.07 2.06
N PHE A 92 11.18 17.64 3.09
CA PHE A 92 11.49 18.99 3.53
C PHE A 92 12.88 19.09 4.19
N GLN A 93 13.25 18.12 5.03
CA GLN A 93 14.58 18.05 5.63
C GLN A 93 15.69 17.97 4.58
N GLU A 94 15.44 17.27 3.47
CA GLU A 94 16.37 17.12 2.34
C GLU A 94 16.26 18.23 1.29
N GLU A 95 15.44 19.27 1.53
CA GLU A 95 15.14 20.35 0.58
C GLU A 95 14.66 19.84 -0.80
N ASN A 96 14.09 18.64 -0.85
CA ASN A 96 13.63 17.99 -2.08
C ASN A 96 12.20 18.44 -2.45
N ILE A 97 12.09 19.69 -2.89
CA ILE A 97 10.81 20.30 -3.27
C ILE A 97 10.10 19.55 -4.39
N VAL A 98 10.85 18.90 -5.29
CA VAL A 98 10.28 18.07 -6.36
C VAL A 98 9.50 16.90 -5.77
N LEU A 99 10.04 16.21 -4.77
CA LEU A 99 9.37 15.09 -4.11
C LEU A 99 8.18 15.56 -3.24
N VAL A 100 8.33 16.69 -2.52
CA VAL A 100 7.22 17.34 -1.80
C VAL A 100 6.03 17.57 -2.73
N ASN A 101 6.27 18.16 -3.90
CA ASN A 101 5.22 18.47 -4.86
C ASN A 101 4.58 17.21 -5.45
N LYS A 102 5.36 16.16 -5.70
CA LYS A 102 4.82 14.86 -6.14
C LYS A 102 3.84 14.27 -5.13
N TYR A 103 4.18 14.28 -3.84
CA TYR A 103 3.25 13.80 -2.81
C TYR A 103 2.01 14.68 -2.68
N LYS A 104 2.16 16.00 -2.68
CA LYS A 104 1.01 16.92 -2.60
C LYS A 104 0.05 16.74 -3.77
N VAL A 105 0.56 16.64 -4.99
CA VAL A 105 -0.28 16.40 -6.18
C VAL A 105 -0.97 15.05 -6.07
N LEU A 106 -0.25 13.98 -5.73
CA LEU A 106 -0.85 12.65 -5.53
C LEU A 106 -2.03 12.72 -4.56
N LEU A 107 -1.80 13.24 -3.35
CA LEU A 107 -2.81 13.29 -2.29
C LEU A 107 -4.01 14.18 -2.66
N ALA A 108 -3.79 15.28 -3.39
CA ALA A 108 -4.86 16.20 -3.76
C ALA A 108 -5.75 15.69 -4.91
N THR A 109 -5.21 14.86 -5.81
CA THR A 109 -5.90 14.52 -7.08
C THR A 109 -6.22 13.04 -7.24
N PHE A 110 -5.79 12.15 -6.33
CA PHE A 110 -6.03 10.72 -6.53
C PHE A 110 -7.51 10.36 -6.40
N PRO A 111 -8.17 9.82 -7.44
CA PRO A 111 -9.59 9.53 -7.39
C PRO A 111 -9.88 8.34 -6.46
N ASN A 112 -11.04 8.39 -5.80
CA ASN A 112 -11.49 7.38 -4.82
C ASN A 112 -10.55 7.18 -3.62
N LEU A 113 -9.73 8.19 -3.31
CA LEU A 113 -8.96 8.29 -2.08
C LEU A 113 -9.54 9.40 -1.20
N ILE A 114 -9.97 9.05 0.01
CA ILE A 114 -10.40 10.00 1.02
C ILE A 114 -9.23 10.27 1.96
N ILE A 115 -8.95 11.55 2.22
CA ILE A 115 -8.02 11.98 3.26
C ILE A 115 -8.85 12.58 4.39
N LYS A 116 -8.94 11.86 5.51
CA LYS A 116 -9.76 12.25 6.65
C LYS A 116 -8.95 13.07 7.64
N GLU A 117 -9.45 14.25 7.99
CA GLU A 117 -8.87 15.09 9.03
C GLU A 117 -8.96 14.41 10.40
N VAL A 118 -7.92 14.58 11.22
CA VAL A 118 -7.90 14.07 12.60
C VAL A 118 -8.68 15.03 13.50
N ASP A 119 -9.95 14.70 13.73
CA ASP A 119 -10.82 15.41 14.67
C ASP A 119 -10.73 14.82 16.10
N LYS A 120 -11.53 15.37 17.01
CA LYS A 120 -11.60 14.94 18.42
C LYS A 120 -12.01 13.47 18.56
N ASP A 121 -12.91 12.97 17.70
CA ASP A 121 -13.43 11.61 17.82
C ASP A 121 -12.37 10.60 17.37
N ILE A 122 -11.67 10.89 16.26
CA ILE A 122 -10.51 10.10 15.82
C ILE A 122 -9.41 10.13 16.88
N ALA A 123 -9.07 11.31 17.42
CA ALA A 123 -8.04 11.43 18.46
C ALA A 123 -8.41 10.63 19.73
N THR A 124 -9.69 10.67 20.13
CA THR A 124 -10.18 9.91 21.30
C THR A 124 -10.14 8.41 21.04
N LEU A 125 -10.52 7.95 19.84
CA LEU A 125 -10.41 6.55 19.46
C LEU A 125 -8.96 6.09 19.39
N ALA A 126 -8.06 6.90 18.82
CA ALA A 126 -6.62 6.62 18.78
C ALA A 126 -6.05 6.47 20.19
N ALA A 127 -6.42 7.34 21.14
CA ALA A 127 -5.99 7.23 22.54
C ALA A 127 -6.45 5.91 23.18
N LYS A 128 -7.68 5.46 22.91
CA LYS A 128 -8.18 4.14 23.36
C LYS A 128 -7.35 2.98 22.79
N LEU A 129 -7.01 3.05 21.50
CA LEU A 129 -6.19 2.03 20.83
C LEU A 129 -4.75 2.02 21.41
N CYS A 130 -4.14 3.18 21.64
CA CYS A 130 -2.85 3.30 22.32
C CYS A 130 -2.88 2.65 23.69
N ALA A 131 -3.90 2.93 24.51
CA ALA A 131 -4.01 2.37 25.85
C ALA A 131 -4.19 0.84 25.83
N LYS A 132 -5.00 0.34 24.90
CA LYS A 132 -5.32 -1.09 24.78
C LYS A 132 -4.17 -1.92 24.22
N TYR A 133 -3.54 -1.45 23.14
CA TYR A 133 -2.57 -2.22 22.37
C TYR A 133 -1.12 -1.78 22.55
N LYS A 134 -0.87 -0.68 23.28
CA LYS A 134 0.47 -0.10 23.48
C LYS A 134 1.18 0.25 22.16
N ILE A 135 0.41 0.61 21.14
CA ILE A 135 0.92 1.07 19.84
C ILE A 135 1.21 2.58 19.88
N LYS A 136 2.05 3.06 18.96
CA LYS A 136 2.41 4.49 18.89
C LYS A 136 1.23 5.32 18.42
N THR A 137 1.23 6.60 18.78
CA THR A 137 0.16 7.54 18.43
C THR A 137 -0.09 7.64 16.91
N PRO A 138 0.93 7.73 16.02
CA PRO A 138 0.69 7.75 14.57
C PRO A 138 -0.04 6.51 14.07
N ASP A 139 0.43 5.32 14.45
CA ASP A 139 -0.19 4.04 14.09
C ASP A 139 -1.66 3.99 14.55
N ALA A 140 -1.91 4.41 15.79
CA ALA A 140 -3.25 4.47 16.35
C ALA A 140 -4.17 5.46 15.62
N ILE A 141 -3.64 6.60 15.15
CA ILE A 141 -4.39 7.59 14.37
C ILE A 141 -4.80 7.00 13.01
N PHE A 142 -3.88 6.32 12.29
CA PHE A 142 -4.26 5.67 11.03
C PHE A 142 -5.33 4.61 11.25
N ILE A 143 -5.18 3.76 12.26
CA ILE A 143 -6.16 2.72 12.58
C ILE A 143 -7.51 3.33 12.97
N ALA A 144 -7.52 4.32 13.87
CA ALA A 144 -8.73 5.02 14.29
C ALA A 144 -9.44 5.70 13.11
N THR A 145 -8.68 6.32 12.21
CA THR A 145 -9.20 6.93 10.98
C THR A 145 -9.88 5.89 10.10
N GLY A 146 -9.22 4.73 9.89
CA GLY A 146 -9.79 3.62 9.14
C GLY A 146 -11.11 3.13 9.74
N ILE A 147 -11.15 2.95 11.05
CA ILE A 147 -12.37 2.53 11.76
C ILE A 147 -13.48 3.57 11.61
N ALA A 148 -13.18 4.87 11.78
CA ALA A 148 -14.15 5.96 11.67
C ALA A 148 -14.79 6.02 10.27
N GLU A 149 -13.99 5.79 9.23
CA GLU A 149 -14.44 5.74 7.83
C GLU A 149 -14.91 4.34 7.40
N LYS A 150 -15.11 3.42 8.35
CA LYS A 150 -15.62 2.06 8.14
C LYS A 150 -14.76 1.25 7.13
N ALA A 151 -13.47 1.52 7.09
CA ALA A 151 -12.53 0.68 6.37
C ALA A 151 -12.53 -0.71 7.01
N GLN A 152 -12.57 -1.73 6.16
CA GLN A 152 -12.64 -3.13 6.59
C GLN A 152 -11.25 -3.70 6.82
N ILE A 153 -10.28 -3.16 6.07
CA ILE A 153 -8.88 -3.54 6.16
C ILE A 153 -7.98 -2.32 6.37
N PHE A 154 -6.89 -2.52 7.09
CA PHE A 154 -5.75 -1.61 7.14
C PHE A 154 -4.55 -2.29 6.47
N ILE A 155 -4.04 -1.68 5.41
CA ILE A 155 -2.92 -2.19 4.63
C ILE A 155 -1.65 -1.46 5.07
N THR A 156 -0.70 -2.23 5.59
CA THR A 156 0.59 -1.74 6.11
C THR A 156 1.68 -2.76 5.81
N ASN A 157 2.92 -2.46 6.18
CA ASN A 157 3.99 -3.44 6.26
C ASN A 157 4.57 -3.56 7.69
N ASP A 158 3.91 -2.98 8.68
CA ASP A 158 4.28 -3.13 10.09
C ASP A 158 3.56 -4.33 10.72
N THR A 159 4.30 -5.43 10.86
CA THR A 159 3.79 -6.68 11.44
C THR A 159 3.39 -6.55 12.91
N ARG A 160 3.88 -5.53 13.63
CA ARG A 160 3.56 -5.31 15.04
C ARG A 160 2.09 -4.91 15.23
N LEU A 161 1.46 -4.33 14.21
CA LEU A 161 0.08 -3.85 14.28
C LEU A 161 -0.96 -4.98 14.16
N LYS A 162 -0.55 -6.22 13.83
CA LYS A 162 -1.44 -7.40 13.78
C LYS A 162 -2.11 -7.75 15.11
N ILE A 163 -1.65 -7.16 16.21
CA ILE A 163 -2.28 -7.31 17.54
C ILE A 163 -3.65 -6.61 17.64
N VAL A 164 -3.96 -5.68 16.73
CA VAL A 164 -5.20 -4.91 16.71
C VAL A 164 -6.32 -5.75 16.10
N ASN A 165 -7.50 -5.76 16.74
CA ASN A 165 -8.61 -6.64 16.37
C ASN A 165 -9.82 -5.89 15.81
N GLU A 166 -9.87 -4.57 15.95
CA GLU A 166 -10.98 -3.71 15.52
C GLU A 166 -11.04 -3.55 13.99
N ILE A 167 -9.93 -3.80 13.29
CA ILE A 167 -9.81 -3.75 11.84
C ILE A 167 -8.89 -4.86 11.36
N SER A 168 -9.15 -5.40 10.17
CA SER A 168 -8.32 -6.49 9.63
C SER A 168 -7.00 -5.95 9.10
N ILE A 169 -5.88 -6.41 9.65
CA ILE A 169 -4.54 -5.96 9.25
C ILE A 169 -4.03 -6.84 8.11
N ILE A 170 -3.66 -6.21 6.99
CA ILE A 170 -3.05 -6.87 5.84
C ILE A 170 -1.60 -6.40 5.69
N ILE A 171 -0.67 -7.34 5.74
CA ILE A 171 0.77 -7.10 5.58
C ILE A 171 1.16 -7.35 4.11
N LEU A 172 1.73 -6.33 3.45
CA LEU A 172 2.15 -6.44 2.04
C LEU A 172 3.16 -7.57 1.83
N ASP A 173 4.13 -7.72 2.74
CA ASP A 173 5.15 -8.77 2.67
C ASP A 173 4.56 -10.19 2.70
N GLU A 174 3.54 -10.41 3.53
CA GLU A 174 2.86 -11.71 3.62
C GLU A 174 2.10 -12.05 2.33
N LEU A 175 1.55 -11.05 1.63
CA LEU A 175 0.89 -11.24 0.34
C LEU A 175 1.90 -11.61 -0.75
N LEU A 176 3.05 -10.94 -0.78
CA LEU A 176 4.12 -11.27 -1.72
C LEU A 176 4.61 -12.71 -1.49
N ASN A 177 4.86 -13.10 -0.25
CA ASN A 177 5.36 -14.45 0.08
C ASN A 177 4.33 -15.58 -0.18
N GLN A 178 3.03 -15.26 -0.19
CA GLN A 178 1.99 -16.21 -0.63
C GLN A 178 2.03 -16.45 -2.15
N THR A 179 2.59 -15.51 -2.92
CA THR A 179 2.80 -15.64 -4.37
C THR A 179 3.81 -16.73 -4.71
N ASP A 180 4.92 -16.78 -3.96
CA ASP A 180 6.01 -17.70 -4.24
C ASP A 180 5.61 -19.16 -4.02
N ARG A 181 4.67 -19.43 -3.09
CA ARG A 181 4.17 -20.79 -2.86
C ARG A 181 3.26 -21.32 -3.96
N VAL A 182 2.54 -20.45 -4.68
CA VAL A 182 1.63 -20.86 -5.77
C VAL A 182 2.39 -21.09 -7.09
N ILE A 183 3.68 -20.75 -7.16
CA ILE A 183 4.52 -20.96 -8.35
C ILE A 183 5.30 -22.30 -8.25
N ILE A 184 5.35 -22.92 -7.06
CA ILE A 184 6.16 -24.12 -6.80
C ILE A 184 5.30 -25.43 -6.78
N ASP A 185 3.97 -25.31 -6.81
CA ASP A 185 3.03 -26.43 -6.98
C ASP A 185 2.42 -26.43 -8.40
#